data_AF-I3YAW2-F1
#
_entry.id   AF-I3YAW2-F1
#
_cell.length_a   1.000
_cell.length_b   1.000
_cell.length_c   1.000
_cell.angle_alpha   90.00
_cell.angle_beta   90.00
_cell.angle_gamma   90.00
#
_symmetry.space_group_name_H-M   'P 1'
#
loop_
_entity.id
_entity.type
_entity.pdbx_description
1 polymer ?
#
loop_
_entity_poly.entity_id
_entity_poly.type
_entity_poly.pdbx_seq_one_letter_code
_entity_poly.pdbx_strand_id
1 'polypeptide(L)'
;MMTKEEYVEKLKNQLDEWKVDLDNLRAKAADAADDVRESIEKEIAEIKLKWDEGEGKRQEMIDSADEKWDELKEDAEEGWAHLTGFVKDSLDRIKSKFS
;
A
#
# COMPACT_ATOMS: atom_id res chain seq x y z
N MET A 1 -6.01 -23.54 2.68
CA MET A 1 -6.38 -22.30 3.40
C MET A 1 -5.09 -21.56 3.67
N MET A 2 -5.11 -20.25 3.48
CA MET A 2 -3.97 -19.39 3.81
C MET A 2 -4.02 -19.07 5.30
N THR A 3 -2.94 -19.36 6.00
CA THR A 3 -2.77 -19.10 7.43
C THR A 3 -2.64 -17.60 7.70
N LYS A 4 -2.82 -17.22 8.98
CA LYS A 4 -2.62 -15.83 9.43
C LYS A 4 -1.20 -15.36 9.14
N GLU A 5 -0.19 -16.20 9.39
CA GLU A 5 1.21 -15.83 9.12
C GLU A 5 1.46 -15.61 7.62
N GLU A 6 0.98 -16.52 6.77
CA GLU A 6 1.09 -16.36 5.32
C GLU A 6 0.40 -15.07 4.83
N TYR A 7 -0.71 -14.68 5.47
CA TYR A 7 -1.40 -13.44 5.18
C TYR A 7 -0.63 -12.21 5.56
N VAL A 8 -0.18 -12.14 6.81
CA VAL A 8 0.64 -11.04 7.30
C VAL A 8 1.92 -10.89 6.47
N GLU A 9 2.57 -12.00 6.10
CA GLU A 9 3.77 -11.98 5.26
C GLU A 9 3.47 -11.46 3.85
N LYS A 10 2.37 -11.91 3.23
CA LYS A 10 1.92 -11.38 1.93
C LYS A 10 1.68 -9.88 2.00
N LEU A 11 1.01 -9.39 3.05
CA LEU A 11 0.76 -7.95 3.21
C LEU A 11 2.06 -7.17 3.27
N LYS A 12 3.01 -7.64 4.10
CA LYS A 12 4.33 -7.03 4.25
C LYS A 12 5.07 -6.97 2.91
N ASN A 13 5.11 -8.06 2.16
CA ASN A 13 5.82 -8.11 0.88
C ASN A 13 5.22 -7.12 -0.13
N GLN A 14 3.90 -7.01 -0.21
CA GLN A 14 3.24 -6.05 -1.10
C GLN A 14 3.48 -4.60 -0.70
N LEU A 15 3.48 -4.31 0.60
CA LEU A 15 3.88 -2.99 1.11
C LEU A 15 5.31 -2.69 0.65
N ASP A 16 6.27 -3.55 0.97
CA ASP A 16 7.68 -3.37 0.61
C ASP A 16 7.88 -3.13 -0.90
N GLU A 17 7.15 -3.84 -1.76
CA GLU A 17 7.11 -3.59 -3.21
C GLU A 17 6.64 -2.18 -3.57
N TRP A 18 5.53 -1.71 -3.00
CA TRP A 18 5.03 -0.35 -3.25
C TRP A 18 6.02 0.72 -2.82
N LYS A 19 6.81 0.51 -1.76
CA LYS A 19 7.79 1.51 -1.30
C LYS A 19 8.91 1.65 -2.31
N VAL A 20 9.38 0.53 -2.84
CA VAL A 20 10.37 0.52 -3.91
C VAL A 20 9.81 1.25 -5.15
N ASP A 21 8.57 0.99 -5.53
CA ASP A 21 7.92 1.67 -6.66
C ASP A 21 7.78 3.19 -6.42
N LEU A 22 7.35 3.60 -5.22
CA LEU A 22 7.22 5.02 -4.86
C LEU A 22 8.57 5.73 -4.82
N ASP A 23 9.61 5.10 -4.28
CA ASP A 23 10.96 5.66 -4.23
C ASP A 23 11.50 5.84 -5.66
N ASN A 24 11.25 4.88 -6.55
CA ASN A 24 11.60 4.99 -7.97
C ASN A 24 10.83 6.12 -8.68
N LEU A 25 9.53 6.26 -8.43
CA LEU A 25 8.71 7.34 -8.99
C LEU A 25 9.14 8.71 -8.45
N ARG A 26 9.50 8.79 -7.18
CA ARG A 26 10.03 9.99 -6.55
C ARG A 26 11.36 10.41 -7.14
N ALA A 27 12.26 9.45 -7.36
CA ALA A 27 13.54 9.71 -8.02
C ALA A 27 13.32 10.23 -9.45
N LYS A 28 12.38 9.66 -10.22
CA LYS A 28 12.00 10.18 -11.54
C LYS A 28 11.37 11.57 -11.49
N ALA A 29 10.60 11.87 -10.44
CA ALA A 29 10.00 13.19 -10.24
C ALA A 29 11.02 14.29 -9.89
N ALA A 30 12.22 13.91 -9.42
CA ALA A 30 13.26 14.88 -9.06
C ALA A 30 13.74 15.71 -10.26
N ASP A 31 13.65 15.14 -11.47
CA ASP A 31 14.01 15.81 -12.74
C ASP A 31 12.80 16.47 -13.43
N ALA A 32 11.60 16.38 -12.84
CA ALA A 32 10.38 16.95 -13.41
C ALA A 32 10.22 18.45 -13.07
N ALA A 33 9.32 19.14 -13.77
CA ALA A 33 8.95 20.52 -13.45
C ALA A 33 8.33 20.62 -12.04
N ASP A 34 8.47 21.79 -11.39
CA ASP A 34 8.08 21.98 -9.99
C ASP A 34 6.60 21.67 -9.71
N ASP A 35 5.71 22.03 -10.63
CA ASP A 35 4.27 21.76 -10.56
C ASP A 35 3.95 20.26 -10.66
N VAL A 36 4.67 19.56 -11.55
CA VAL A 36 4.56 18.10 -11.70
C VAL A 36 5.10 17.40 -10.46
N ARG A 37 6.24 17.85 -9.94
CA ARG A 37 6.85 17.31 -8.73
C ARG A 37 5.94 17.47 -7.51
N GLU A 38 5.35 18.65 -7.31
CA GLU A 38 4.40 18.90 -6.21
C GLU A 38 3.17 17.97 -6.31
N SER A 39 2.62 17.82 -7.53
CA SER A 39 1.50 16.89 -7.75
C SER A 39 1.86 15.44 -7.43
N ILE A 40 3.08 15.00 -7.76
CA ILE A 40 3.54 13.63 -7.50
C ILE A 40 3.81 13.42 -6.01
N GLU A 41 4.46 14.36 -5.33
CA GLU A 41 4.69 14.28 -3.89
C GLU A 41 3.37 14.19 -3.10
N LYS A 42 2.32 14.89 -3.57
CA LYS A 42 0.98 14.78 -2.97
C LYS A 42 0.40 13.37 -3.14
N GLU A 43 0.43 12.81 -4.34
CA GLU A 43 -0.07 11.44 -4.59
C GLU A 43 0.74 10.40 -3.78
N ILE A 44 2.06 10.56 -3.69
CA ILE A 44 2.91 9.72 -2.85
C ILE A 44 2.53 9.84 -1.37
N ALA A 45 2.23 11.05 -0.88
CA ALA A 45 1.80 11.26 0.50
C ALA A 45 0.45 10.58 0.79
N GLU A 46 -0.50 10.64 -0.15
CA GLU A 46 -1.79 9.94 -0.02
C GLU A 46 -1.61 8.42 0.02
N ILE A 47 -0.73 7.86 -0.82
CA ILE A 47 -0.37 6.44 -0.80
C ILE A 47 0.26 6.06 0.54
N LYS A 48 1.17 6.88 1.09
CA LYS A 48 1.80 6.63 2.40
C LYS A 48 0.79 6.62 3.54
N LEU A 49 -0.19 7.52 3.52
CA LEU A 49 -1.25 7.51 4.54
C LEU A 49 -2.06 6.21 4.51
N LYS A 50 -2.35 5.71 3.30
CA LYS A 50 -3.02 4.43 3.10
C LYS A 50 -2.16 3.22 3.45
N TRP A 51 -0.86 3.32 3.24
CA TRP A 51 0.08 2.34 3.78
C TRP A 51 0.00 2.28 5.29
N ASP A 52 0.14 3.41 5.98
CA ASP A 52 0.16 3.45 7.45
C ASP A 52 -1.13 2.83 8.04
N GLU A 53 -2.27 3.08 7.40
CA GLU A 53 -3.53 2.38 7.72
C GLU A 53 -3.42 0.86 7.55
N GLY A 54 -2.85 0.38 6.44
CA GLY A 54 -2.63 -1.05 6.19
C GLY A 54 -1.63 -1.71 7.14
N GLU A 55 -0.57 -0.99 7.52
CA GLU A 55 0.43 -1.39 8.50
C GLU A 55 -0.21 -1.58 9.89
N GLY A 56 -1.06 -0.64 10.30
CA GLY A 56 -1.84 -0.73 11.54
C GLY A 56 -2.76 -1.95 11.54
N LYS A 57 -3.54 -2.14 10.47
CA LYS A 57 -4.39 -3.34 10.32
C LYS A 57 -3.59 -4.64 10.36
N ARG A 58 -2.42 -4.69 9.72
CA ARG A 58 -1.53 -5.86 9.77
C ARG A 58 -1.04 -6.13 11.19
N GLN A 59 -0.70 -5.09 11.95
CA GLN A 59 -0.27 -5.25 13.34
C GLN A 59 -1.42 -5.77 14.22
N GLU A 60 -2.63 -5.24 14.05
CA GLU A 60 -3.82 -5.76 14.75
C GLU A 60 -4.08 -7.24 14.44
N MET A 61 -3.86 -7.67 13.19
CA MET A 61 -3.96 -9.09 12.82
C MET A 61 -2.89 -9.94 13.51
N ILE A 62 -1.64 -9.47 13.60
CA ILE A 62 -0.56 -10.17 14.31
C ILE A 62 -0.93 -10.38 15.78
N ASP A 63 -1.46 -9.34 16.42
CA ASP A 63 -1.79 -9.34 17.85
C ASP A 63 -3.08 -10.13 18.15
N SER A 64 -3.89 -10.43 17.12
CA SER A 64 -5.10 -11.24 17.27
C SER A 64 -4.79 -12.73 17.50
N ALA A 65 -5.61 -13.38 18.33
CA ALA A 65 -5.53 -14.82 18.57
C ALA A 65 -5.92 -15.61 17.31
N ASP A 66 -5.28 -16.75 17.07
CA ASP A 66 -5.50 -17.57 15.87
C ASP A 66 -6.96 -18.05 15.73
N GLU A 67 -7.66 -18.26 16.85
CA GLU A 67 -9.08 -18.63 16.84
C GLU A 67 -10.00 -17.56 16.22
N LYS A 68 -9.57 -16.29 16.24
CA LYS A 68 -10.32 -15.16 15.66
C LYS A 68 -9.94 -14.89 14.21
N TRP A 69 -8.89 -15.53 13.70
CA TRP A 69 -8.40 -15.30 12.35
C TRP A 69 -9.46 -15.63 11.30
N ASP A 70 -10.15 -16.77 11.44
CA ASP A 70 -11.15 -17.21 10.47
C ASP A 70 -12.33 -16.22 10.36
N GLU A 71 -12.69 -15.54 11.45
CA GLU A 71 -13.74 -14.51 11.46
C GLU A 71 -13.25 -13.16 10.89
N LEU A 72 -12.01 -12.78 11.18
CA LEU A 72 -11.45 -11.48 10.80
C LEU A 72 -10.86 -11.46 9.38
N LYS A 73 -10.56 -12.63 8.83
CA LYS A 73 -9.88 -12.76 7.54
C LYS A 73 -10.68 -12.12 6.40
N GLU A 74 -12.01 -12.28 6.38
CA GLU A 74 -12.85 -11.75 5.31
C GLU A 74 -12.78 -10.20 5.27
N ASP A 75 -12.97 -9.56 6.43
CA ASP A 75 -12.85 -8.11 6.59
C ASP A 75 -11.42 -7.61 6.27
N ALA A 76 -10.40 -8.40 6.66
CA ALA A 76 -9.02 -8.10 6.36
C ALA A 76 -8.72 -8.19 4.85
N GLU A 77 -9.29 -9.18 4.15
CA GLU A 77 -9.18 -9.36 2.70
C GLU A 77 -9.88 -8.23 1.95
N GLU A 78 -11.09 -7.84 2.37
CA GLU A 78 -11.81 -6.71 1.78
C GLU A 78 -11.04 -5.39 1.97
N GLY A 79 -10.62 -5.10 3.21
CA GLY A 79 -9.86 -3.91 3.52
C GLY A 79 -8.55 -3.84 2.74
N TRP A 80 -7.88 -4.98 2.56
CA TRP A 80 -6.65 -5.08 1.78
C TRP A 80 -6.88 -4.92 0.28
N ALA A 81 -7.97 -5.47 -0.27
CA ALA A 81 -8.34 -5.31 -1.66
C ALA A 81 -8.63 -3.83 -1.99
N HIS A 82 -9.35 -3.13 -1.10
CA HIS A 82 -9.61 -1.70 -1.25
C HIS A 82 -8.32 -0.87 -1.23
N LEU A 83 -7.42 -1.16 -0.28
CA LEU A 83 -6.11 -0.53 -0.21
C LEU A 83 -5.31 -0.75 -1.51
N THR A 84 -5.24 -2.00 -1.97
CA THR A 84 -4.53 -2.37 -3.19
C THR A 84 -5.09 -1.65 -4.42
N GLY A 85 -6.41 -1.53 -4.53
CA GLY A 85 -7.07 -0.76 -5.59
C GLY A 85 -6.64 0.70 -5.57
N PHE A 86 -6.72 1.35 -4.41
CA PHE A 86 -6.31 2.74 -4.25
C PHE A 86 -4.85 2.97 -4.64
N VAL A 87 -3.93 2.13 -4.15
CA VAL A 87 -2.49 2.29 -4.43
C VAL A 87 -2.23 2.09 -5.91
N LYS A 88 -2.82 1.07 -6.52
CA LYS A 88 -2.67 0.83 -7.96
C LYS A 88 -3.16 2.01 -8.79
N ASP A 89 -4.35 2.52 -8.50
CA ASP A 89 -4.91 3.67 -9.22
C ASP A 89 -4.02 4.91 -9.07
N SER A 90 -3.46 5.12 -7.88
CA SER A 90 -2.57 6.26 -7.59
C SER A 90 -1.21 6.11 -8.29
N LEU A 91 -0.64 4.91 -8.30
CA LEU A 91 0.59 4.61 -9.05
C LEU A 91 0.37 4.78 -10.56
N ASP A 92 -0.78 4.36 -11.10
CA ASP A 92 -1.11 4.54 -12.51
C ASP A 92 -1.27 6.04 -12.87
N ARG A 93 -1.93 6.83 -12.00
CA ARG A 93 -1.97 8.29 -12.13
C ARG A 93 -0.58 8.92 -12.15
N ILE A 94 0.30 8.54 -11.23
CA ILE A 94 1.67 9.05 -11.19
C ILE A 94 2.42 8.64 -12.47
N LYS A 95 2.35 7.37 -12.87
CA LYS A 95 3.03 6.85 -14.08
C LYS A 95 2.58 7.59 -15.34
N SER A 96 1.29 7.92 -15.47
CA SER A 96 0.76 8.68 -16.61
C SER A 96 1.32 10.10 -16.73
N LYS A 97 1.88 10.68 -15.66
CA LYS A 97 2.53 12.01 -15.72
C LYS A 97 3.93 11.95 -16.31
N PHE A 98 4.52 10.75 -16.42
CA PHE A 98 5.84 10.51 -17.00
C PHE A 98 5.80 9.92 -18.41
N SER A 99 4.60 9.53 -18.89
CA SER A 99 4.37 9.02 -20.24
C SER A 99 4.04 10.14 -21.21
#